data_AF-A0AAU3E1P4-F1
#
_entry.id   AF-A0AAU3E1P4-F1
#
_cell.length_a   1.000
_cell.length_b   1.000
_cell.length_c   1.000
_cell.angle_alpha   90.00
_cell.angle_beta   90.00
_cell.angle_gamma   90.00
#
_symmetry.space_group_name_H-M   'P 1'
#
loop_
_entity.id
_entity.type
_entity.pdbx_description
1 polymer ?
#
loop_
_entity_poly.entity_id
_entity_poly.type
_entity_poly.pdbx_seq_one_letter_code
_entity_poly.pdbx_strand_id
1 'polypeptide(L)'
;MLKWEYALLVRRRQAASTDTGWEIVFIWYGPDGSMVDVTPYGDTSLAHLNRAGDQGWELVAMSEDPSMPGSSELHRYHLKRPKATAPSPRQRVRGPGRPARRLPG
;
A
#
# COMPACT_ATOMS: atom_id res chain seq x y z
N MET A 1 -2.91 -21.61 -2.66
CA MET A 1 -3.96 -20.68 -2.15
C MET A 1 -3.50 -19.27 -2.40
N LEU A 2 -4.37 -18.42 -2.93
CA LEU A 2 -4.11 -17.00 -3.12
C LEU A 2 -3.97 -16.33 -1.75
N LYS A 3 -2.89 -15.56 -1.54
CA LYS A 3 -2.71 -14.72 -0.35
C LYS A 3 -3.06 -13.29 -0.70
N TRP A 4 -3.69 -12.59 0.24
CA TRP A 4 -4.06 -11.19 0.09
C TRP A 4 -3.17 -10.32 0.97
N GLU A 5 -2.96 -9.09 0.53
CA GLU A 5 -2.48 -8.01 1.38
C GLU A 5 -3.49 -6.87 1.39
N TYR A 6 -3.46 -6.10 2.46
CA TYR A 6 -4.48 -5.09 2.77
C TYR A 6 -3.82 -3.74 2.96
N ALA A 7 -4.53 -2.70 2.59
CA ALA A 7 -4.16 -1.32 2.83
C ALA A 7 -5.38 -0.52 3.27
N LEU A 8 -5.13 0.63 3.84
CA LEU A 8 -6.18 1.54 4.30
C LEU A 8 -5.86 2.95 3.81
N LEU A 9 -6.79 3.57 3.09
CA LEU A 9 -6.78 4.99 2.84
C LEU A 9 -7.69 5.67 3.85
N VAL A 10 -7.17 6.64 4.57
CA VAL A 10 -7.92 7.44 5.55
C VAL A 10 -8.03 8.87 5.04
N ARG A 11 -9.26 9.34 4.84
CA ARG A 11 -9.57 10.76 4.67
C ARG A 11 -9.97 11.32 6.03
N ARG A 12 -9.31 12.39 6.46
CA ARG A 12 -9.60 13.06 7.73
C ARG A 12 -9.71 14.56 7.52
N ARG A 13 -10.72 15.17 8.14
CA ARG A 13 -10.75 16.63 8.37
C ARG A 13 -10.03 16.96 9.67
N GLN A 14 -9.04 17.85 9.62
CA GLN A 14 -8.24 18.27 10.79
C GLN A 14 -7.94 19.78 10.77
N ALA A 15 -7.47 20.31 11.90
CA ALA A 15 -7.04 21.70 11.97
C ALA A 15 -5.83 21.91 11.04
N ALA A 16 -5.86 22.97 10.23
CA ALA A 16 -4.75 23.32 9.37
C ALA A 16 -3.52 23.70 10.20
N SER A 17 -2.33 23.39 9.67
CA SER A 17 -1.05 23.71 10.31
C SER A 17 -0.69 25.20 10.24
N THR A 18 -1.41 25.99 9.44
CA THR A 18 -1.28 27.45 9.33
C THR A 18 -2.50 28.13 9.95
N ASP A 19 -2.26 29.26 10.62
CA ASP A 19 -3.00 29.79 11.78
C ASP A 19 -4.46 30.27 11.57
N THR A 20 -5.26 29.70 10.67
CA THR A 20 -6.73 29.64 10.77
C THR A 20 -7.32 28.77 9.66
N GLY A 21 -7.83 27.58 10.00
CA GLY A 21 -8.60 26.79 9.03
C GLY A 21 -8.75 25.31 9.37
N TRP A 22 -9.53 24.63 8.53
CA TRP A 22 -9.59 23.17 8.46
C TRP A 22 -8.99 22.71 7.14
N GLU A 23 -8.29 21.60 7.16
CA GLU A 23 -7.79 20.93 5.97
C GLU A 23 -8.32 19.49 5.90
N ILE A 24 -8.38 18.96 4.69
CA ILE A 24 -8.65 17.55 4.43
C ILE A 24 -7.31 16.90 4.12
N VAL A 25 -6.95 15.89 4.89
CA VAL A 25 -5.75 15.09 4.66
C VAL A 25 -6.10 13.67 4.28
N PHE A 26 -5.23 13.07 3.47
CA PHE A 26 -5.31 11.70 3.02
C PHE A 26 -4.06 10.94 3.46
N ILE A 27 -4.24 9.92 4.29
CA ILE A 27 -3.14 9.08 4.78
C ILE A 27 -3.31 7.67 4.24
N TRP A 28 -2.26 7.14 3.64
CA TRP A 28 -2.16 5.76 3.20
C TRP A 28 -1.45 4.90 4.24
N TYR A 29 -2.07 3.81 4.65
CA TYR A 29 -1.48 2.78 5.48
C TYR A 29 -1.17 1.56 4.61
N GLY A 30 0.11 1.27 4.43
CA GLY A 30 0.59 0.17 3.60
C GLY A 30 0.50 -1.20 4.29
N PRO A 31 0.59 -2.30 3.52
CA PRO A 31 0.57 -3.67 4.05
C PRO A 31 1.79 -4.01 4.93
N ASP A 32 2.84 -3.20 4.85
CA ASP A 32 4.06 -3.27 5.67
C ASP A 32 3.96 -2.44 6.96
N GLY A 33 2.83 -1.80 7.22
CA GLY A 33 2.64 -0.89 8.36
C GLY A 33 3.17 0.53 8.10
N SER A 34 3.63 0.84 6.89
CA SER A 34 4.01 2.20 6.52
C SER A 34 2.81 3.15 6.59
N MET A 35 3.07 4.40 6.96
CA MET A 35 2.07 5.47 6.98
C MET A 35 2.61 6.62 6.14
N VAL A 36 1.92 6.95 5.05
CA VAL A 36 2.35 7.96 4.08
C VAL A 36 1.26 9.01 3.93
N ASP A 37 1.63 10.28 4.07
CA ASP A 37 0.76 11.37 3.66
C ASP A 37 0.70 11.42 2.13
N VAL A 38 -0.49 11.14 1.60
CA VAL A 38 -0.78 11.13 0.17
C VAL A 38 -1.63 12.32 -0.24
N THR A 39 -1.91 13.26 0.67
CA THR A 39 -2.65 14.51 0.38
C THR A 39 -2.13 15.24 -0.87
N PRO A 40 -0.80 15.36 -1.10
CA PRO A 40 -0.29 16.04 -2.30
C PRO A 40 -0.65 15.37 -3.64
N TYR A 41 -1.14 14.13 -3.61
CA TYR A 41 -1.43 13.37 -4.83
C TYR A 41 -2.85 13.60 -5.38
N GLY A 42 -3.69 14.37 -4.69
CA GLY A 42 -5.00 14.78 -5.19
C GLY A 42 -5.96 15.25 -4.10
N ASP A 43 -6.99 15.98 -4.53
CA ASP A 43 -7.89 16.69 -3.60
C ASP A 43 -9.15 15.89 -3.25
N THR A 44 -9.38 14.75 -3.89
CA THR A 44 -10.60 13.95 -3.72
C THR A 44 -10.30 12.49 -3.41
N SER A 45 -11.18 11.84 -2.64
CA SER A 45 -11.09 10.40 -2.40
C SER A 45 -11.09 9.59 -3.70
N LEU A 46 -11.85 10.03 -4.71
CA LEU A 46 -11.91 9.35 -6.01
C LEU A 46 -10.56 9.35 -6.73
N ALA A 47 -9.83 10.47 -6.72
CA ALA A 47 -8.50 10.54 -7.33
C ALA A 47 -7.51 9.54 -6.68
N HIS A 48 -7.56 9.42 -5.34
CA HIS A 48 -6.74 8.45 -4.61
C HIS A 48 -7.15 7.00 -4.86
N LEU A 49 -8.45 6.71 -4.87
CA LEU A 49 -8.96 5.37 -5.13
C LEU A 49 -8.65 4.91 -6.56
N ASN A 50 -8.76 5.80 -7.55
CA ASN A 50 -8.38 5.48 -8.94
C ASN A 50 -6.89 5.16 -9.04
N ARG A 51 -6.02 6.00 -8.43
CA ARG A 51 -4.57 5.73 -8.38
C ARG A 51 -4.24 4.40 -7.68
N ALA A 52 -4.98 4.05 -6.63
CA ALA A 52 -4.82 2.76 -5.97
C ALA A 52 -5.28 1.62 -6.88
N GLY A 53 -6.39 1.79 -7.59
CA GLY A 53 -6.89 0.87 -8.61
C GLY A 53 -5.87 0.59 -9.71
N ASP A 54 -5.18 1.63 -10.20
CA ASP A 54 -4.09 1.50 -11.19
C ASP A 54 -2.92 0.65 -10.66
N GLN A 55 -2.76 0.54 -9.34
CA GLN A 55 -1.76 -0.30 -8.66
C GLN A 55 -2.30 -1.69 -8.27
N GLY A 56 -3.49 -2.04 -8.76
CA GLY A 56 -4.15 -3.33 -8.53
C GLY A 56 -4.88 -3.43 -7.19
N TRP A 57 -5.11 -2.32 -6.49
CA TRP A 57 -5.91 -2.33 -5.26
C TRP A 57 -7.40 -2.30 -5.57
N GLU A 58 -8.14 -3.18 -4.90
CA GLU A 58 -9.60 -3.27 -4.96
C GLU A 58 -10.19 -2.69 -3.68
N LEU A 59 -11.17 -1.79 -3.82
CA LEU A 59 -11.96 -1.32 -2.68
C LEU A 59 -12.85 -2.46 -2.15
N VAL A 60 -12.71 -2.77 -0.87
CA VAL A 60 -13.45 -3.85 -0.19
C VAL A 60 -14.61 -3.30 0.63
N ALA A 61 -14.33 -2.25 1.39
CA ALA A 61 -15.29 -1.65 2.29
C ALA A 61 -14.96 -0.18 2.51
N MET A 62 -16.00 0.58 2.82
CA MET A 62 -15.89 1.97 3.23
C MET A 62 -16.66 2.12 4.54
N SER A 63 -16.04 2.77 5.52
CA SER A 63 -16.67 3.06 6.81
C SER A 63 -16.45 4.51 7.17
N GLU A 64 -17.47 5.11 7.76
CA GLU A 64 -17.44 6.44 8.35
C GLU A 64 -17.57 6.30 9.86
N ASP A 65 -16.83 7.13 10.60
CA ASP A 65 -16.93 7.18 12.05
C ASP A 65 -17.63 8.47 12.47
N PRO A 66 -18.97 8.45 12.69
CA PRO A 66 -19.72 9.63 13.10
C PRO A 66 -19.57 9.93 14.60
N SER A 67 -18.87 9.06 15.36
CA SER A 67 -18.84 9.13 16.82
C SER A 67 -17.88 10.18 17.37
N MET A 68 -17.04 10.79 16.53
CA MET A 68 -16.12 11.84 16.98
C MET A 68 -16.83 13.21 17.07
N PRO A 69 -17.00 13.77 18.29
CA PRO A 69 -17.65 15.05 18.46
C PRO A 69 -16.79 16.16 17.86
N GLY A 70 -17.39 16.94 16.96
CA GLY A 70 -16.76 18.11 16.35
C GLY A 70 -16.03 17.81 15.05
N SER A 71 -16.72 17.98 13.92
CA SER A 71 -16.16 18.28 12.59
C SER A 71 -15.12 17.33 11.98
N SER A 72 -14.68 16.26 12.64
CA SER A 72 -13.69 15.33 12.11
C SER A 72 -14.39 14.28 11.25
N GLU A 73 -14.73 14.64 10.02
CA GLU A 73 -15.10 13.68 8.99
C GLU A 73 -13.94 12.68 8.83
N LEU A 74 -14.15 11.44 9.27
CA LEU A 74 -13.19 10.35 9.15
C LEU A 74 -13.79 9.27 8.25
N HIS A 75 -13.26 9.16 7.04
CA HIS A 75 -13.64 8.10 6.10
C HIS A 75 -12.46 7.14 5.97
N ARG A 76 -12.75 5.85 6.13
CA ARG A 76 -11.79 4.75 6.04
C ARG A 76 -12.15 3.88 4.84
N TYR A 77 -11.28 3.84 3.84
CA TYR A 77 -11.42 3.02 2.64
C TYR A 77 -10.47 1.82 2.77
N HIS A 78 -11.04 0.63 2.89
CA HIS A 78 -10.29 -0.61 3.07
C HIS A 78 -10.03 -1.23 1.70
N LEU A 79 -8.77 -1.48 1.38
CA LEU A 79 -8.36 -2.02 0.09
C LEU A 79 -7.67 -3.37 0.27
N LYS A 80 -7.78 -4.21 -0.75
CA LYS A 80 -7.01 -5.45 -0.85
C LYS A 80 -6.38 -5.58 -2.23
N ARG A 81 -5.31 -6.35 -2.31
CA ARG A 81 -4.81 -6.88 -3.59
C ARG A 81 -4.15 -8.24 -3.40
N PRO A 82 -3.97 -9.03 -4.46
CA PRO A 82 -3.19 -10.26 -4.39
C PRO A 82 -1.77 -9.96 -3.91
N LYS A 83 -1.30 -10.68 -2.89
CA LYS A 83 0.09 -10.58 -2.44
C LYS A 83 0.99 -11.12 -3.54
N ALA A 84 1.91 -10.30 -4.05
CA ALA A 84 2.88 -10.73 -5.03
C ALA A 84 3.67 -11.92 -4.46
N THR A 85 3.52 -13.09 -5.08
CA THR A 85 4.36 -14.25 -4.75
C THR A 85 5.77 -13.90 -5.20
N ALA A 86 6.70 -13.71 -4.26
CA ALA A 86 8.11 -13.55 -4.62
C ALA A 86 8.49 -14.72 -5.55
N PRO A 87 9.11 -14.46 -6.72
CA PRO A 87 9.55 -15.55 -7.57
C PRO A 87 10.51 -16.42 -6.76
N SER A 88 10.24 -17.73 -6.72
CA SER A 88 11.14 -18.70 -6.07
C SER A 88 12.56 -18.41 -6.54
N PRO A 89 13.55 -18.26 -5.64
CA PRO A 89 14.92 -18.02 -6.05
C PRO A 89 15.31 -19.14 -6.99
N ARG A 90 15.55 -18.82 -8.26
CA ARG A 90 15.99 -19.80 -9.27
C ARG A 90 17.23 -20.46 -8.68
N GLN A 91 17.07 -21.73 -8.29
CA GLN A 91 18.16 -22.55 -7.79
C GLN A 91 19.23 -22.52 -8.89
N ARG A 92 20.36 -21.86 -8.62
CA ARG A 92 21.50 -21.86 -9.52
C ARG A 92 21.94 -23.31 -9.60
N VAL A 93 21.52 -24.01 -10.65
CA VAL A 93 22.04 -25.33 -10.99
C VAL A 93 23.52 -25.13 -11.23
N ARG A 94 24.35 -25.41 -10.21
CA ARG A 94 25.78 -25.61 -10.40
C ARG A 94 25.87 -26.86 -11.27
N GLY A 95 26.10 -26.66 -12.57
CA GLY A 95 26.35 -27.75 -13.50
C GLY A 95 27.47 -28.65 -12.97
N PRO A 96 27.43 -29.96 -13.26
CA PRO A 96 28.41 -30.90 -12.76
C PRO A 96 29.82 -30.49 -13.21
N GLY A 97 30.74 -30.51 -12.25
CA GLY A 97 32.12 -30.11 -12.42
C GLY A 97 32.78 -30.82 -13.59
N ARG A 98 33.46 -30.01 -14.41
CA ARG A 98 34.41 -30.46 -15.42
C ARG A 98 35.52 -31.24 -14.70
N PRO A 99 35.77 -32.54 -14.99
CA PRO A 99 36.90 -33.22 -14.38
C PRO A 99 38.20 -32.61 -14.93
N ALA A 100 39.02 -32.07 -14.01
CA ALA A 100 40.38 -31.65 -14.32
C ALA A 100 41.18 -32.90 -14.71
N ARG A 101 41.52 -33.00 -16.00
CA ARG A 101 42.38 -34.03 -16.54
C ARG A 101 43.79 -33.81 -16.00
N ARG A 102 44.22 -34.64 -15.03
CA ARG A 102 45.64 -34.76 -14.66
C ARG A 102 46.38 -35.36 -15.86
N LEU A 103 47.39 -34.66 -16.37
CA LEU A 103 48.43 -35.22 -17.23
C LEU A 103 49.57 -35.74 -16.35
N PRO A 104 50.09 -36.95 -16.58
CA PRO A 104 51.41 -37.34 -16.12
C PRO A 104 52.44 -37.03 -17.23
N GLY A 105 53.55 -36.41 -16.86
CA GLY A 105 54.67 -36.06 -17.75
C GLY A 105 55.44 -34.87 -17.24
#